data_AF-A0A2G9V4C5-F1
#
_entry.id   AF-A0A2G9V4C5-F1
#
_cell.length_a   1.000
_cell.length_b   1.000
_cell.length_c   1.000
_cell.angle_alpha   90.00
_cell.angle_beta   90.00
_cell.angle_gamma   90.00
#
_symmetry.space_group_name_H-M   'P 1'
#
loop_
_entity.id
_entity.type
_entity.pdbx_description
1 polymer ?
#
loop_
_entity_poly.entity_id
_entity_poly.type
_entity_poly.pdbx_seq_one_letter_code
_entity_poly.pdbx_strand_id
1 'polypeptide(L)'
;MASAQWHALESNPDTINTFLGKIGVKSVECVDIFSFDQEMLEFLPSPQLAVILCFPERGGTRPLEKEYEALKSSGFSTPDNVFFMKQKIGNACGTFALFHALANLEGVIDLGEELSTAHEETAREGETEEPAHVEHHFICYVKKDGVLYEIDSCAPFPRPLGNPAEDEALVTSAGKHIKKLMEEISDASFSAMALVKTNCSIECRSKENVILMQCVQGWQVDGHLSAQVRVEVSICTGSDIDDFIERI
;
A
#
# COMPACT_ATOMS: atom_id res chain seq x y z
N MET A 1 28.73 -14.99 -11.16
CA MET A 1 27.52 -14.26 -11.55
C MET A 1 27.61 -12.89 -10.89
N ALA A 2 27.43 -11.81 -11.64
CA ALA A 2 27.31 -10.50 -11.01
C ALA A 2 26.11 -10.54 -10.06
N SER A 3 26.29 -10.16 -8.81
CA SER A 3 25.16 -9.94 -7.89
C SER A 3 24.29 -8.84 -8.47
N ALA A 4 22.99 -9.09 -8.63
CA ALA A 4 22.04 -8.02 -8.93
C ALA A 4 22.17 -6.95 -7.84
N GLN A 5 22.47 -5.72 -8.23
CA GLN A 5 22.51 -4.57 -7.33
C GLN A 5 21.07 -4.10 -7.14
N TRP A 6 20.58 -4.06 -5.91
CA TRP A 6 19.24 -3.58 -5.60
C TRP A 6 19.32 -2.10 -5.24
N HIS A 7 18.61 -1.29 -6.01
CA HIS A 7 18.51 0.14 -5.80
C HIS A 7 17.38 0.44 -4.79
N ALA A 8 17.62 1.41 -3.91
CA ALA A 8 16.63 1.83 -2.93
C ALA A 8 15.40 2.43 -3.61
N LEU A 9 14.22 1.96 -3.23
CA LEU A 9 12.97 2.56 -3.68
C LEU A 9 12.70 3.84 -2.87
N GLU A 10 12.50 4.95 -3.56
CA GLU A 10 12.19 6.23 -2.91
C GLU A 10 10.82 6.17 -2.20
N SER A 11 10.76 6.71 -0.98
CA SER A 11 9.56 6.68 -0.13
C SER A 11 8.57 7.79 -0.48
N ASN A 12 8.05 7.79 -1.71
CA ASN A 12 7.04 8.73 -2.16
C ASN A 12 5.93 8.06 -3.00
N PRO A 13 4.72 8.65 -3.06
CA PRO A 13 3.61 8.10 -3.82
C PRO A 13 3.89 7.89 -5.31
N ASP A 14 4.59 8.82 -5.98
CA ASP A 14 4.81 8.75 -7.42
C ASP A 14 5.64 7.53 -7.82
N THR A 15 6.71 7.26 -7.07
CA THR A 15 7.60 6.11 -7.26
C THR A 15 6.85 4.83 -6.94
N ILE A 16 6.10 4.77 -5.83
CA ILE A 16 5.33 3.58 -5.45
C ILE A 16 4.21 3.31 -6.46
N ASN A 17 3.47 4.33 -6.90
CA ASN A 17 2.38 4.18 -7.87
C ASN A 17 2.90 3.73 -9.24
N THR A 18 4.05 4.28 -9.67
CA THR A 18 4.73 3.82 -10.88
C THR A 18 5.11 2.34 -10.77
N PHE A 19 5.69 1.95 -9.63
CA PHE A 19 6.02 0.55 -9.36
C PHE A 19 4.79 -0.36 -9.34
N LEU A 20 3.71 0.04 -8.66
CA LEU A 20 2.42 -0.68 -8.64
C LEU A 20 1.88 -0.92 -10.05
N GLY A 21 1.92 0.11 -10.90
CA GLY A 21 1.53 0.02 -12.30
C GLY A 21 2.37 -0.99 -13.10
N LYS A 22 3.70 -0.99 -12.90
CA LYS A 22 4.61 -1.94 -13.56
C LYS A 22 4.40 -3.39 -13.11
N ILE A 23 4.06 -3.62 -11.83
CA ILE A 23 3.76 -4.98 -11.34
C ILE A 23 2.33 -5.44 -11.67
N GLY A 24 1.53 -4.58 -12.31
CA GLY A 24 0.16 -4.87 -12.75
C GLY A 24 -0.90 -4.65 -11.67
N VAL A 25 -0.55 -4.09 -10.51
CA VAL A 25 -1.49 -3.79 -9.43
C VAL A 25 -2.21 -2.47 -9.73
N LYS A 26 -3.53 -2.55 -9.97
CA LYS A 26 -4.35 -1.39 -10.37
C LYS A 26 -5.47 -1.03 -9.39
N SER A 27 -5.79 -1.94 -8.47
CA SER A 27 -6.90 -1.80 -7.52
C SER A 27 -6.55 -0.99 -6.26
N VAL A 28 -5.33 -0.48 -6.18
CA VAL A 28 -4.87 0.40 -5.10
C VAL A 28 -4.01 1.53 -5.67
N GLU A 29 -3.98 2.62 -4.93
CA GLU A 29 -3.05 3.73 -5.12
C GLU A 29 -2.38 4.04 -3.78
N CYS A 30 -1.17 4.54 -3.85
CA CYS A 30 -0.40 5.04 -2.72
C CYS A 30 -0.62 6.55 -2.61
N VAL A 31 -0.88 7.03 -1.39
CA VAL A 31 -1.04 8.46 -1.07
C VAL A 31 -0.24 8.82 0.18
N ASP A 32 0.20 10.06 0.30
CA ASP A 32 0.91 10.55 1.49
C ASP A 32 -0.01 10.69 2.71
N ILE A 33 0.54 10.38 3.88
CA ILE A 33 -0.06 10.69 5.18
C ILE A 33 0.74 11.83 5.81
N PHE A 34 0.22 13.05 5.71
CA PHE A 34 0.90 14.25 6.25
C PHE A 34 0.86 14.32 7.78
N SER A 35 -0.21 13.83 8.40
CA SER A 35 -0.33 13.73 9.86
C SER A 35 -1.26 12.57 10.23
N PHE A 36 -0.99 11.98 11.39
CA PHE A 36 -1.85 10.98 12.03
C PHE A 36 -2.87 11.61 12.99
N ASP A 37 -3.14 12.91 12.86
CA ASP A 37 -4.25 13.59 13.54
C ASP A 37 -5.55 13.30 12.82
N GLN A 38 -6.62 13.09 13.59
CA GLN A 38 -7.90 12.61 13.05
C GLN A 38 -8.44 13.50 11.92
N GLU A 39 -8.37 14.82 12.11
CA GLU A 39 -8.82 15.80 11.11
C GLU A 39 -8.08 15.66 9.77
N MET A 40 -6.78 15.29 9.80
CA MET A 40 -5.98 15.10 8.60
C MET A 40 -6.25 13.75 7.93
N LEU A 41 -6.49 12.71 8.74
CA LEU A 41 -6.81 11.38 8.23
C LEU A 41 -8.16 11.32 7.50
N GLU A 42 -9.10 12.21 7.85
CA GLU A 42 -10.41 12.32 7.18
C GLU A 42 -10.31 12.77 5.71
N PHE A 43 -9.21 13.41 5.30
CA PHE A 43 -8.96 13.78 3.90
C PHE A 43 -8.40 12.63 3.06
N LEU A 44 -7.97 11.53 3.67
CA LEU A 44 -7.44 10.39 2.93
C LEU A 44 -8.57 9.63 2.21
N PRO A 45 -8.37 9.23 0.93
CA PRO A 45 -9.31 8.34 0.26
C PRO A 45 -9.51 7.05 1.06
N SER A 46 -10.74 6.56 1.11
CA SER A 46 -11.12 5.35 1.85
C SER A 46 -11.64 4.26 0.90
N PRO A 47 -11.49 2.97 1.25
CA PRO A 47 -10.83 2.44 2.45
C PRO A 47 -9.29 2.43 2.34
N GLN A 48 -8.60 2.68 3.46
CA GLN A 48 -7.15 2.51 3.59
C GLN A 48 -6.83 1.06 4.00
N LEU A 49 -6.01 0.39 3.18
CA LEU A 49 -5.74 -1.04 3.27
C LEU A 49 -4.40 -1.37 3.93
N ALA A 50 -3.43 -0.47 3.86
CA ALA A 50 -2.14 -0.61 4.54
C ALA A 50 -1.51 0.77 4.79
N VAL A 51 -0.57 0.83 5.73
CA VAL A 51 0.33 1.97 5.93
C VAL A 51 1.77 1.52 5.74
N ILE A 52 2.57 2.30 5.02
CA ILE A 52 4.02 2.11 4.90
C ILE A 52 4.67 3.28 5.61
N LEU A 53 5.53 2.99 6.58
CA LEU A 53 6.29 3.96 7.35
C LEU A 53 7.77 3.84 6.98
N CYS A 54 8.40 4.97 6.67
CA CYS A 54 9.83 5.12 6.47
C CYS A 54 10.39 6.11 7.50
N PHE A 55 11.42 5.72 8.26
CA PHE A 55 12.04 6.57 9.27
C PHE A 55 13.55 6.28 9.38
N PRO A 56 14.37 7.23 9.84
CA PRO A 56 15.80 7.03 9.92
C PRO A 56 16.17 6.08 11.06
N GLU A 57 17.06 5.12 10.79
CA GLU A 57 17.62 4.22 11.82
C GLU A 57 18.98 4.76 12.28
N ARG A 58 18.97 5.74 13.18
CA ARG A 58 20.21 6.35 13.70
C ARG A 58 20.82 5.50 14.81
N GLY A 59 22.13 5.28 14.74
CA GLY A 59 22.92 4.70 15.84
C GLY A 59 22.70 3.20 16.08
N GLY A 60 22.05 2.47 15.16
CA GLY A 60 21.82 1.03 15.25
C GLY A 60 20.88 0.60 16.38
N THR A 61 20.19 1.56 17.01
CA THR A 61 19.14 1.28 18.00
C THR A 61 17.90 0.74 17.30
N ARG A 62 17.49 -0.47 17.68
CA ARG A 62 16.25 -1.09 17.27
C ARG A 62 15.18 -0.82 18.34
N PRO A 63 14.34 0.22 18.19
CA PRO A 63 13.42 0.66 19.25
C PRO A 63 12.49 -0.46 19.73
N LEU A 64 12.17 -1.40 18.85
CA LEU A 64 11.20 -2.48 19.10
C LEU A 64 11.83 -3.81 19.53
N GLU A 65 13.14 -3.87 19.73
CA GLU A 65 13.84 -5.13 20.05
C GLU A 65 13.33 -5.80 21.32
N LYS A 66 12.97 -5.00 22.34
CA LYS A 66 12.44 -5.50 23.62
C LYS A 66 11.08 -6.16 23.45
N GLU A 67 10.22 -5.55 22.64
CA GLU A 67 8.88 -6.06 22.30
C GLU A 67 8.99 -7.39 21.55
N TYR A 68 9.93 -7.49 20.61
CA TYR A 68 10.20 -8.74 19.89
C TYR A 68 10.72 -9.85 20.81
N GLU A 69 11.66 -9.57 21.71
CA GLU A 69 12.18 -10.58 22.64
C GLU A 69 11.14 -11.01 23.68
N ALA A 70 10.26 -10.09 24.12
CA ALA A 70 9.14 -10.44 24.99
C ALA A 70 8.16 -11.41 24.32
N LEU A 71 7.80 -11.15 23.05
CA LEU A 71 6.91 -12.03 22.27
C LEU A 71 7.55 -13.38 21.96
N LYS A 72 8.83 -13.38 21.64
CA LYS A 72 9.59 -14.63 21.43
C LYS A 72 9.63 -15.47 22.70
N SER A 73 9.79 -14.83 23.86
CA SER A 73 9.77 -15.50 25.17
C SER A 73 8.41 -16.06 25.55
N SER A 74 7.30 -15.49 25.03
CA SER A 74 5.96 -16.06 25.22
C SER A 74 5.66 -17.27 24.31
N GLY A 75 6.60 -17.63 23.42
CA GLY A 75 6.42 -18.71 22.45
C GLY A 75 5.54 -18.31 21.27
N PHE A 76 5.43 -17.01 20.97
CA PHE A 76 4.68 -16.53 19.82
C PHE A 76 5.21 -17.14 18.51
N SER A 77 4.27 -17.49 17.63
CA SER A 77 4.55 -17.92 16.27
C SER A 77 3.63 -17.18 15.30
N THR A 78 4.13 -16.92 14.10
CA THR A 78 3.39 -16.21 13.06
C THR A 78 2.18 -17.04 12.61
N PRO A 79 0.97 -16.47 12.60
CA PRO A 79 -0.20 -17.14 12.04
C PRO A 79 -0.03 -17.47 10.55
N ASP A 80 -0.52 -18.63 10.10
CA ASP A 80 -0.37 -19.13 8.72
C ASP A 80 -0.99 -18.19 7.65
N ASN A 81 -1.99 -17.40 8.04
CA ASN A 81 -2.70 -16.46 7.19
C ASN A 81 -2.02 -15.08 7.11
N VAL A 82 -0.92 -14.85 7.84
CA VAL A 82 -0.14 -13.61 7.77
C VAL A 82 1.14 -13.87 6.98
N PHE A 83 1.23 -13.26 5.80
CA PHE A 83 2.41 -13.40 4.97
C PHE A 83 3.58 -12.62 5.57
N PHE A 84 4.72 -13.28 5.71
CA PHE A 84 5.97 -12.68 6.18
C PHE A 84 7.18 -13.27 5.47
N MET A 85 8.13 -12.41 5.15
CA MET A 85 9.44 -12.80 4.63
C MET A 85 10.52 -11.87 5.14
N LYS A 86 11.66 -12.43 5.56
CA LYS A 86 12.81 -11.63 5.98
C LYS A 86 13.55 -11.07 4.78
N GLN A 87 13.94 -9.81 4.87
CA GLN A 87 14.87 -9.25 3.88
C GLN A 87 16.26 -9.88 4.04
N LYS A 88 16.90 -10.13 2.91
CA LYS A 88 18.28 -10.66 2.84
C LYS A 88 19.20 -9.76 2.00
N ILE A 89 18.67 -8.64 1.51
CA ILE A 89 19.29 -7.76 0.53
C ILE A 89 19.23 -6.35 1.10
N GLY A 90 20.35 -5.63 1.09
CA GLY A 90 20.40 -4.23 1.50
C GLY A 90 19.63 -3.32 0.53
N ASN A 91 19.22 -2.15 0.99
CA ASN A 91 18.45 -1.14 0.24
C ASN A 91 17.07 -1.60 -0.27
N ALA A 92 16.65 -2.84 -0.06
CA ALA A 92 15.36 -3.36 -0.52
C ALA A 92 14.23 -3.20 0.51
N CYS A 93 14.49 -2.62 1.70
CA CYS A 93 13.54 -2.58 2.81
C CYS A 93 12.18 -1.95 2.43
N GLY A 94 12.16 -0.88 1.64
CA GLY A 94 10.93 -0.26 1.14
C GLY A 94 10.12 -1.19 0.23
N THR A 95 10.79 -1.94 -0.64
CA THR A 95 10.15 -2.95 -1.50
C THR A 95 9.62 -4.13 -0.72
N PHE A 96 10.36 -4.61 0.29
CA PHE A 96 9.87 -5.65 1.19
C PHE A 96 8.65 -5.18 1.98
N ALA A 97 8.63 -3.93 2.48
CA ALA A 97 7.48 -3.36 3.17
C ALA A 97 6.26 -3.27 2.24
N LEU A 98 6.44 -2.86 0.98
CA LEU A 98 5.37 -2.86 -0.01
C LEU A 98 4.87 -4.28 -0.33
N PHE A 99 5.77 -5.27 -0.45
CA PHE A 99 5.40 -6.66 -0.68
C PHE A 99 4.64 -7.27 0.49
N HIS A 100 5.05 -6.98 1.72
CA HIS A 100 4.31 -7.38 2.92
C HIS A 100 2.93 -6.76 2.94
N ALA A 101 2.79 -5.47 2.57
CA ALA A 101 1.50 -4.81 2.46
C ALA A 101 0.61 -5.50 1.41
N LEU A 102 1.09 -5.66 0.18
CA LEU A 102 0.33 -6.24 -0.92
C LEU A 102 -0.03 -7.72 -0.70
N ALA A 103 0.92 -8.56 -0.32
CA ALA A 103 0.68 -9.99 -0.12
C ALA A 103 -0.34 -10.27 1.00
N ASN A 104 -0.37 -9.45 2.05
CA ASN A 104 -1.38 -9.59 3.10
C ASN A 104 -2.78 -9.10 2.67
N LEU A 105 -2.88 -8.39 1.54
CA LEU A 105 -4.13 -7.97 0.89
C LEU A 105 -4.61 -8.94 -0.19
N GLU A 106 -3.98 -10.11 -0.34
CA GLU A 106 -4.48 -11.17 -1.23
C GLU A 106 -5.95 -11.50 -0.91
N GLY A 107 -6.78 -11.55 -1.95
CA GLY A 107 -8.24 -11.72 -1.84
C GLY A 107 -9.02 -10.43 -1.60
N VAL A 108 -8.35 -9.31 -1.30
CA VAL A 108 -8.93 -7.96 -1.22
C VAL A 108 -8.64 -7.14 -2.47
N ILE A 109 -7.46 -7.35 -3.07
CA ILE A 109 -6.94 -6.64 -4.24
C ILE A 109 -6.47 -7.62 -5.33
N ASP A 110 -6.35 -7.15 -6.57
CA ASP A 110 -5.73 -7.89 -7.67
C ASP A 110 -4.22 -7.61 -7.69
N LEU A 111 -3.42 -8.67 -7.55
CA LEU A 111 -1.97 -8.58 -7.32
C LEU A 111 -1.12 -8.52 -8.59
N GLY A 112 -1.72 -8.68 -9.78
CA GLY A 112 -0.96 -8.71 -11.04
C GLY A 112 0.02 -9.90 -11.14
N GLU A 113 0.89 -9.90 -12.16
CA GLU A 113 1.74 -11.07 -12.51
C GLU A 113 3.26 -10.77 -12.59
N GLU A 114 3.75 -9.51 -12.48
CA GLU A 114 5.13 -9.16 -12.86
C GLU A 114 5.95 -8.44 -11.75
N LEU A 115 6.63 -9.17 -10.87
CA LEU A 115 7.16 -8.57 -9.62
C LEU A 115 8.61 -8.06 -9.67
N SER A 116 9.56 -8.84 -10.21
CA SER A 116 11.00 -8.56 -10.02
C SER A 116 11.57 -7.54 -10.99
N THR A 117 11.12 -7.55 -12.25
CA THR A 117 11.63 -6.64 -13.29
C THR A 117 11.21 -5.20 -13.02
N ALA A 118 9.97 -5.00 -12.58
CA ALA A 118 9.42 -3.70 -12.24
C ALA A 118 10.25 -2.95 -11.18
N HIS A 119 10.89 -3.68 -10.25
CA HIS A 119 11.55 -3.06 -9.10
C HIS A 119 12.83 -2.35 -9.55
N GLU A 120 13.64 -3.08 -10.30
CA GLU A 120 14.90 -2.59 -10.85
C GLU A 120 14.67 -1.37 -11.76
N GLU A 121 13.61 -1.41 -12.57
CA GLU A 121 13.28 -0.31 -13.48
C GLU A 121 12.81 0.93 -12.72
N THR A 122 11.90 0.80 -11.74
CA THR A 122 11.38 1.96 -11.01
C THR A 122 12.40 2.55 -10.04
N ALA A 123 13.22 1.73 -9.38
CA ALA A 123 14.23 2.25 -8.47
C ALA A 123 15.29 3.11 -9.20
N ARG A 124 15.54 2.86 -10.50
CA ARG A 124 16.43 3.68 -11.33
C ARG A 124 15.80 4.97 -11.86
N GLU A 125 14.49 5.10 -11.80
CA GLU A 125 13.73 6.26 -12.27
C GLU A 125 13.47 7.30 -11.18
N GLY A 126 13.88 7.03 -9.93
CA GLY A 126 13.74 7.96 -8.81
C GLY A 126 14.40 9.32 -9.08
N GLU A 127 13.83 10.39 -8.52
CA GLU A 127 14.28 11.77 -8.77
C GLU A 127 15.47 12.16 -7.89
N THR A 128 15.70 11.42 -6.80
CA THR A 128 16.79 11.67 -5.85
C THR A 128 18.03 10.82 -6.13
N GLU A 129 19.22 11.39 -5.94
CA GLU A 129 20.46 10.61 -6.02
C GLU A 129 20.51 9.58 -4.88
N GLU A 130 20.60 8.29 -5.23
CA GLU A 130 20.67 7.21 -4.25
C GLU A 130 22.02 7.24 -3.51
N PRO A 131 22.04 7.30 -2.16
CA PRO A 131 23.27 7.18 -1.40
C PRO A 131 23.79 5.73 -1.44
N ALA A 132 25.11 5.56 -1.39
CA ALA A 132 25.74 4.22 -1.34
C ALA A 132 25.32 3.38 -0.10
N HIS A 133 24.79 4.03 0.94
CA HIS A 133 24.23 3.41 2.13
C HIS A 133 22.94 4.14 2.53
N VAL A 134 21.85 3.40 2.70
CA VAL A 134 20.54 3.94 3.09
C VAL A 134 20.39 3.81 4.61
N GLU A 135 20.36 4.94 5.31
CA GLU A 135 20.08 5.01 6.76
C GLU A 135 18.58 5.11 7.07
N HIS A 136 17.74 4.51 6.23
CA HIS A 136 16.29 4.50 6.38
C HIS A 136 15.76 3.09 6.57
N HIS A 137 14.79 2.96 7.46
CA HIS A 137 14.11 1.71 7.76
C HIS A 137 12.63 1.80 7.40
N PHE A 138 12.10 0.71 6.85
CA PHE A 138 10.72 0.62 6.40
C PHE A 138 9.95 -0.47 7.15
N ILE A 139 8.74 -0.12 7.57
CA ILE A 139 7.79 -1.01 8.24
C ILE A 139 6.43 -0.85 7.57
N CYS A 140 5.68 -1.94 7.39
CA CYS A 140 4.29 -1.85 6.96
C CYS A 140 3.31 -2.25 8.07
N TYR A 141 2.11 -1.66 8.03
CA TYR A 141 1.01 -1.98 8.92
C TYR A 141 -0.18 -2.47 8.10
N VAL A 142 -0.73 -3.63 8.50
CA VAL A 142 -1.88 -4.26 7.83
C VAL A 142 -2.89 -4.78 8.85
N LYS A 143 -4.18 -4.76 8.51
CA LYS A 143 -5.22 -5.46 9.28
C LYS A 143 -5.48 -6.80 8.64
N LYS A 144 -5.32 -7.88 9.39
CA LYS A 144 -5.65 -9.26 8.96
C LYS A 144 -6.49 -9.92 10.04
N ASP A 145 -7.68 -10.39 9.66
CA ASP A 145 -8.65 -11.06 10.54
C ASP A 145 -8.91 -10.29 11.86
N GLY A 146 -9.11 -8.98 11.75
CA GLY A 146 -9.42 -8.09 12.87
C GLY A 146 -8.22 -7.75 13.77
N VAL A 147 -7.02 -8.24 13.46
CA VAL A 147 -5.77 -7.92 14.18
C VAL A 147 -4.95 -6.94 13.36
N LEU A 148 -4.43 -5.89 14.00
CA LEU A 148 -3.44 -4.99 13.41
C LEU A 148 -2.05 -5.61 13.57
N TYR A 149 -1.32 -5.74 12.47
CA TYR A 149 0.06 -6.21 12.46
C TYR A 149 1.00 -5.09 12.05
N GLU A 150 2.14 -5.03 12.74
CA GLU A 150 3.35 -4.38 12.28
C GLU A 150 4.25 -5.42 11.64
N ILE A 151 4.74 -5.16 10.43
CA ILE A 151 5.61 -6.06 9.71
C ILE A 151 6.90 -5.33 9.35
N ASP A 152 7.97 -5.74 10.01
CA ASP A 152 9.33 -5.30 9.78
C ASP A 152 10.14 -6.48 9.21
N SER A 153 10.67 -6.30 8.00
CA SER A 153 11.45 -7.35 7.31
C SER A 153 12.81 -7.68 7.98
N CYS A 154 13.33 -6.80 8.84
CA CYS A 154 14.50 -7.01 9.71
C CYS A 154 14.16 -7.74 11.02
N ALA A 155 12.89 -7.79 11.39
CA ALA A 155 12.43 -8.42 12.63
C ALA A 155 12.37 -9.96 12.50
N PRO A 156 12.27 -10.69 13.63
CA PRO A 156 12.16 -12.15 13.57
C PRO A 156 10.84 -12.64 12.98
N PHE A 157 9.74 -11.91 13.16
CA PHE A 157 8.37 -12.25 12.77
C PHE A 157 7.48 -10.98 12.76
N PRO A 158 6.29 -10.98 12.12
CA PRO A 158 5.32 -9.89 12.23
C PRO A 158 4.78 -9.77 13.65
N ARG A 159 4.64 -8.54 14.13
CA ARG A 159 4.25 -8.23 15.50
C ARG A 159 2.76 -7.89 15.57
N PRO A 160 1.95 -8.64 16.34
CA PRO A 160 0.56 -8.26 16.58
C PRO A 160 0.51 -7.05 17.52
N LEU A 161 -0.28 -6.04 17.15
CA LEU A 161 -0.48 -4.81 17.93
C LEU A 161 -1.81 -4.80 18.70
N GLY A 162 -2.63 -5.82 18.50
CA GLY A 162 -3.95 -5.98 19.12
C GLY A 162 -5.08 -5.88 18.10
N ASN A 163 -6.31 -5.83 18.60
CA ASN A 163 -7.54 -5.75 17.82
C ASN A 163 -8.11 -4.33 17.92
N PRO A 164 -8.00 -3.51 16.85
CA PRO A 164 -8.69 -2.23 16.80
C PRO A 164 -10.21 -2.41 16.84
N ALA A 165 -10.95 -1.33 17.09
CA ALA A 165 -12.41 -1.39 16.96
C ALA A 165 -12.80 -1.75 15.52
N GLU A 166 -13.95 -2.42 15.36
CA GLU A 166 -14.40 -2.98 14.07
C GLU A 166 -14.54 -1.91 12.98
N ASP A 167 -15.00 -0.72 13.36
CA ASP A 167 -15.21 0.45 12.50
C ASP A 167 -14.02 1.42 12.48
N GLU A 168 -12.96 1.16 13.26
CA GLU A 168 -11.79 2.03 13.29
C GLU A 168 -10.99 1.89 11.99
N ALA A 169 -10.68 3.00 11.32
CA ALA A 169 -9.84 2.98 10.12
C ALA A 169 -8.43 2.43 10.43
N LEU A 170 -7.83 1.72 9.47
CA LEU A 170 -6.49 1.16 9.62
C LEU A 170 -5.46 2.24 9.95
N VAL A 171 -5.48 3.35 9.21
CA VAL A 171 -4.57 4.50 9.41
C VAL A 171 -4.67 5.10 10.80
N THR A 172 -5.87 5.14 11.40
CA THR A 172 -6.08 5.62 12.77
C THR A 172 -5.41 4.69 13.78
N SER A 173 -5.65 3.39 13.64
CA SER A 173 -5.07 2.38 14.54
C SER A 173 -3.54 2.31 14.41
N ALA A 174 -3.01 2.31 13.19
CA ALA A 174 -1.58 2.34 12.93
C ALA A 174 -0.94 3.63 13.45
N GLY A 175 -1.59 4.78 13.23
CA GLY A 175 -1.11 6.09 13.67
C GLY A 175 -0.87 6.19 15.17
N LYS A 176 -1.68 5.52 16.01
CA LYS A 176 -1.45 5.43 17.47
C LYS A 176 -0.10 4.77 17.80
N HIS A 177 0.23 3.69 17.11
CA HIS A 177 1.50 2.96 17.33
C HIS A 177 2.69 3.68 16.70
N ILE A 178 2.51 4.29 15.53
CA ILE A 178 3.54 5.08 14.86
C ILE A 178 3.90 6.30 15.70
N LYS A 179 2.93 7.05 16.23
CA LYS A 179 3.17 8.18 17.14
C LYS A 179 4.03 7.75 18.35
N LYS A 180 3.67 6.63 19.00
CA LYS A 180 4.44 6.08 20.12
C LYS A 180 5.88 5.69 19.71
N LEU A 181 6.04 5.07 18.55
CA LEU A 181 7.36 4.71 18.02
C LEU A 181 8.23 5.96 17.79
N MET A 182 7.66 7.01 17.18
CA MET A 182 8.36 8.28 16.92
C MET A 182 8.79 8.98 18.22
N GLU A 183 7.96 8.92 19.26
CA GLU A 183 8.32 9.41 20.59
C GLU A 183 9.50 8.63 21.19
N GLU A 184 9.52 7.30 21.06
CA GLU A 184 10.58 6.43 21.58
C GLU A 184 11.92 6.65 20.89
N ILE A 185 11.94 6.86 19.57
CA ILE A 185 13.16 7.16 18.83
C ILE A 185 13.64 8.60 19.00
N SER A 186 12.81 9.48 19.59
CA SER A 186 13.11 10.92 19.78
C SER A 186 13.53 11.63 18.49
N ASP A 187 13.00 11.16 17.36
CA ASP A 187 13.19 11.73 16.03
C ASP A 187 11.82 11.82 15.34
N ALA A 188 11.44 13.03 14.96
CA ALA A 188 10.17 13.29 14.28
C ALA A 188 10.28 13.18 12.75
N SER A 189 11.47 12.87 12.23
CA SER A 189 11.71 12.75 10.79
C SER A 189 11.19 11.40 10.31
N PHE A 190 10.02 11.36 9.67
CA PHE A 190 9.51 10.16 9.01
C PHE A 190 8.68 10.54 7.78
N SER A 191 8.55 9.59 6.85
CA SER A 191 7.57 9.59 5.78
C SER A 191 6.58 8.47 6.03
N ALA A 192 5.30 8.72 5.78
CA ALA A 192 4.25 7.73 5.90
C ALA A 192 3.32 7.82 4.70
N MET A 193 2.96 6.67 4.15
CA MET A 193 2.05 6.55 3.02
C MET A 193 0.95 5.52 3.32
N ALA A 194 -0.23 5.73 2.75
CA ALA A 194 -1.33 4.77 2.79
C ALA A 194 -1.52 4.11 1.43
N LEU A 195 -1.72 2.80 1.40
CA LEU A 195 -2.34 2.14 0.25
C LEU A 195 -3.85 2.25 0.40
N VAL A 196 -4.51 2.95 -0.52
CA VAL A 196 -5.94 3.18 -0.54
C VAL A 196 -6.55 2.47 -1.73
N LYS A 197 -7.75 1.92 -1.57
CA LYS A 197 -8.43 1.22 -2.67
C LYS A 197 -8.85 2.24 -3.72
N THR A 198 -8.45 2.02 -4.98
CA THR A 198 -8.92 2.86 -6.08
C THR A 198 -10.36 2.49 -6.43
N ASN A 199 -11.23 3.50 -6.50
CA ASN A 199 -12.55 3.36 -7.10
C ASN A 199 -12.42 3.43 -8.63
N CYS A 200 -11.58 2.58 -9.23
CA CYS A 200 -11.46 2.51 -10.68
C CYS A 200 -12.25 1.30 -11.20
N SER A 201 -13.16 1.58 -12.11
CA SER A 201 -14.09 0.66 -12.77
C SER A 201 -13.42 -0.64 -13.22
N ILE A 202 -13.97 -1.77 -12.77
CA ILE A 202 -13.63 -3.10 -13.26
C ILE A 202 -13.90 -3.13 -14.78
N GLU A 203 -12.86 -3.18 -15.60
CA GLU A 203 -13.02 -3.73 -16.95
C GLU A 203 -13.22 -5.25 -16.81
N CYS A 204 -14.49 -5.68 -16.81
CA CYS A 204 -14.79 -7.10 -16.88
C CYS A 204 -14.60 -7.56 -18.32
N ARG A 205 -13.45 -8.16 -18.64
CA ARG A 205 -13.27 -8.87 -19.92
C ARG A 205 -13.98 -10.22 -19.85
N SER A 206 -15.16 -10.31 -20.46
CA SER A 206 -15.64 -11.57 -21.03
C SER A 206 -15.42 -11.51 -22.54
N LYS A 207 -15.13 -12.65 -23.17
CA LYS A 207 -14.66 -12.74 -24.57
C LYS A 207 -15.63 -12.20 -25.64
N GLU A 208 -16.80 -11.67 -25.27
CA GLU A 208 -17.79 -11.24 -26.24
C GLU A 208 -18.47 -9.88 -25.96
N ASN A 209 -18.29 -9.20 -24.81
CA ASN A 209 -18.81 -7.83 -24.60
C ASN A 209 -18.10 -7.07 -23.46
N VAL A 210 -17.93 -5.75 -23.62
CA VAL A 210 -17.41 -4.81 -22.61
C VAL A 210 -18.56 -4.01 -22.01
N ILE A 211 -18.74 -4.06 -20.69
CA ILE A 211 -19.68 -3.20 -19.95
C ILE A 211 -18.86 -2.24 -19.11
N LEU A 212 -18.94 -0.93 -19.40
CA LEU A 212 -18.32 0.12 -18.60
C LEU A 212 -19.35 0.62 -17.57
N MET A 213 -19.07 0.44 -16.28
CA MET A 213 -19.82 1.06 -15.20
C MET A 213 -18.92 2.09 -14.50
N GLN A 214 -19.19 3.37 -14.72
CA GLN A 214 -18.55 4.45 -13.99
C GLN A 214 -19.43 4.90 -12.81
N CYS A 215 -18.86 4.93 -11.62
CA CYS A 215 -19.43 5.64 -10.49
C CYS A 215 -18.75 7.02 -10.42
N VAL A 216 -19.44 8.07 -10.84
CA VAL A 216 -18.93 9.44 -10.72
C VAL A 216 -19.31 9.94 -9.32
N GLN A 217 -18.31 10.17 -8.46
CA GLN A 217 -18.53 10.82 -7.16
C GLN A 217 -19.03 12.26 -7.40
N GLY A 218 -20.25 12.56 -6.98
CA GLY A 218 -20.78 13.93 -6.94
C GLY A 218 -20.31 14.67 -5.70
N TRP A 219 -19.81 15.89 -5.86
CA TRP A 219 -19.48 16.80 -4.76
C TRP A 219 -20.73 17.61 -4.34
N GLN A 220 -20.93 17.81 -3.04
CA GLN A 220 -22.01 18.63 -2.49
C GLN A 220 -21.64 20.13 -2.46
N VAL A 221 -22.59 20.97 -2.88
CA VAL A 221 -22.74 22.35 -2.39
C VAL A 221 -24.22 22.54 -2.03
N ASP A 222 -24.49 22.96 -0.80
CA ASP A 222 -25.77 23.46 -0.26
C ASP A 222 -27.02 22.56 -0.30
N GLY A 223 -27.10 21.65 0.69
CA GLY A 223 -28.26 21.63 1.59
C GLY A 223 -29.61 21.07 1.13
N HIS A 224 -29.77 20.45 -0.05
CA HIS A 224 -31.01 19.72 -0.40
C HIS A 224 -30.73 18.30 -0.94
N LEU A 225 -31.37 17.31 -0.32
CA LEU A 225 -31.31 15.89 -0.67
C LEU A 225 -32.15 15.59 -1.92
N SER A 226 -31.48 15.32 -3.04
CA SER A 226 -32.02 14.50 -4.13
C SER A 226 -30.87 13.84 -4.88
N ALA A 227 -30.61 12.56 -4.58
CA ALA A 227 -29.72 11.73 -5.38
C ALA A 227 -30.54 11.12 -6.53
N GLN A 228 -30.34 11.60 -7.75
CA GLN A 228 -30.75 10.85 -8.95
C GLN A 228 -29.53 10.07 -9.45
N VAL A 229 -29.53 8.76 -9.20
CA VAL A 229 -28.64 7.82 -9.89
C VAL A 229 -29.13 7.73 -11.33
N ARG A 230 -28.42 8.36 -12.27
CA ARG A 230 -28.71 8.20 -13.70
C ARG A 230 -27.92 6.99 -14.19
N VAL A 231 -28.64 5.88 -14.39
CA VAL A 231 -28.13 4.67 -15.06
C VAL A 231 -28.35 4.85 -16.55
N GLU A 232 -27.32 5.21 -17.30
CA GLU A 232 -27.36 5.12 -18.77
C GLU A 232 -26.78 3.77 -19.20
N VAL A 233 -27.67 2.88 -19.64
CA VAL A 233 -27.32 1.63 -20.31
C VAL A 233 -27.52 1.87 -21.80
N SER A 234 -26.44 2.11 -22.54
CA SER A 234 -26.46 2.03 -24.00
C SER A 234 -26.00 0.64 -24.43
N ILE A 235 -26.95 -0.16 -24.90
CA ILE A 235 -26.67 -1.44 -25.57
C ILE A 235 -26.43 -1.10 -27.04
N CYS A 236 -25.18 -1.09 -27.48
CA CYS A 236 -24.88 -1.05 -28.90
C CYS A 236 -25.03 -2.47 -29.46
N THR A 237 -26.08 -2.73 -30.24
CA THR A 237 -26.27 -4.00 -30.95
C THR A 237 -25.59 -3.95 -32.32
N GLY A 238 -24.96 -5.07 -32.71
CA GLY A 238 -23.95 -5.13 -33.78
C GLY A 238 -24.45 -5.04 -35.22
N SER A 239 -24.77 -3.84 -35.70
CA SER A 239 -24.98 -3.59 -37.13
C SER A 239 -24.19 -2.41 -37.73
N ASP A 240 -23.35 -1.72 -36.96
CA ASP A 240 -22.64 -0.51 -37.44
C ASP A 240 -21.12 -0.72 -37.67
N ILE A 241 -20.65 -1.97 -37.72
CA ILE A 241 -19.22 -2.29 -37.94
C ILE A 241 -18.82 -2.25 -39.43
N ASP A 242 -19.75 -2.43 -40.36
CA ASP A 242 -19.42 -2.51 -41.79
C ASP A 242 -19.20 -1.13 -42.44
N ASP A 243 -19.75 -0.04 -41.87
CA ASP A 243 -19.54 1.32 -42.39
C ASP A 243 -18.16 1.92 -42.01
N PHE A 244 -17.45 1.32 -41.04
CA PHE A 244 -16.16 1.83 -40.58
C PHE A 244 -14.96 1.25 -41.35
N ILE A 245 -15.12 0.11 -42.04
CA ILE A 245 -14.02 -0.57 -42.75
C ILE A 245 -13.77 -0.02 -44.16
N GLU A 246 -14.74 0.67 -44.80
CA GLU A 246 -14.54 1.23 -46.16
C GLU A 246 -13.90 2.63 -46.21
N ARG A 247 -13.44 3.20 -45.08
CA ARG A 247 -12.80 4.53 -45.05
C ARG A 247 -11.39 4.58 -44.43
N ILE A 248 -10.66 3.47 -44.46
CA ILE A 248 -9.19 3.46 -44.31
C ILE A 248 -8.56 2.78 -45.52
#